data_AF-A0A9X3EY55-F1
#
_entry.id   AF-A0A9X3EY55-F1
#
_cell.length_a   1.000
_cell.length_b   1.000
_cell.length_c   1.000
_cell.angle_alpha   90.00
_cell.angle_beta   90.00
_cell.angle_gamma   90.00
#
_symmetry.space_group_name_H-M   'P 1'
#
loop_
_entity.id
_entity.type
_entity.pdbx_description
1 polymer ?
#
loop_
_entity_poly.entity_id
_entity_poly.type
_entity_poly.pdbx_seq_one_letter_code
_entity_poly.pdbx_strand_id
1 'polypeptide(L)'
;MRSWLRFALVALCLAGPALAGCAREEATVETWPEGLPRPKDAAEAERLEQTGTRWTNRQARQLYLERVAAIAGEVERWKAEQIPAEEQARRAYQLRHDARMTARAMMSDPAERAALQERDRAKYGNPDGPTFDWLLDRNKAKGLEGEAAFLAIVESAQKTDAGVNQSLGF
;
A
#
# COMPACT_ATOMS: atom_id res chain seq x y z
N MET A 1 -40.25 -15.45 21.75
CA MET A 1 -41.41 -16.33 21.51
C MET A 1 -42.11 -15.91 20.23
N ARG A 2 -42.49 -16.88 19.39
CA ARG A 2 -43.32 -16.80 18.16
C ARG A 2 -42.64 -16.15 16.94
N SER A 3 -42.80 -16.63 15.71
CA SER A 3 -43.34 -17.88 15.14
C SER A 3 -43.01 -17.80 13.65
N TRP A 4 -42.63 -18.91 13.04
CA TRP A 4 -42.61 -19.07 11.59
C TRP A 4 -44.04 -19.02 11.02
N LEU A 5 -44.23 -18.50 9.80
CA LEU A 5 -45.24 -19.01 8.87
C LEU A 5 -44.89 -18.73 7.40
N ARG A 6 -45.40 -19.64 6.56
CA ARG A 6 -44.96 -20.00 5.21
C ARG A 6 -45.65 -19.20 4.10
N PHE A 7 -44.95 -19.13 2.97
CA PHE A 7 -45.40 -19.20 1.55
C PHE A 7 -46.76 -18.63 1.12
N ALA A 8 -46.73 -17.76 0.11
CA ALA A 8 -47.76 -17.65 -0.92
C ALA A 8 -47.13 -17.41 -2.30
N LEU A 9 -47.75 -18.00 -3.32
CA LEU A 9 -47.34 -18.17 -4.71
C LEU A 9 -47.67 -16.95 -5.61
N VAL A 10 -46.86 -16.79 -6.68
CA VAL A 10 -47.19 -16.45 -8.08
C VAL A 10 -47.88 -15.12 -8.40
N ALA A 11 -47.24 -14.30 -9.25
CA ALA A 11 -47.78 -13.90 -10.58
C ALA A 11 -46.75 -13.07 -11.39
N LEU A 12 -46.59 -13.48 -12.64
CA LEU A 12 -45.81 -12.88 -13.72
C LEU A 12 -46.50 -11.61 -14.24
N CYS A 13 -45.78 -10.49 -14.40
CA CYS A 13 -46.15 -9.40 -15.31
C CYS A 13 -44.89 -8.72 -15.88
N LEU A 14 -44.89 -8.59 -17.20
CA LEU A 14 -43.87 -8.03 -18.08
C LEU A 14 -43.77 -6.49 -17.93
N ALA A 15 -42.56 -5.96 -17.87
CA ALA A 15 -42.14 -4.68 -18.47
C ALA A 15 -40.64 -4.45 -18.21
N GLY A 16 -39.83 -4.25 -19.26
CA GLY A 16 -38.42 -3.89 -19.12
C GLY A 16 -38.23 -2.52 -18.46
N PRO A 17 -37.00 -2.20 -18.04
CA PRO A 17 -36.24 -1.31 -18.92
C PRO A 17 -34.75 -1.65 -19.04
N ALA A 18 -34.20 -1.24 -20.19
CA ALA A 18 -32.80 -0.93 -20.48
C ALA A 18 -31.75 -1.47 -19.51
N LEU A 19 -31.03 -2.50 -19.95
CA LEU A 19 -29.68 -2.78 -19.48
C LEU A 19 -28.78 -1.61 -19.93
N ALA A 20 -28.81 -0.50 -19.19
CA ALA A 20 -27.66 0.35 -19.03
C ALA A 20 -26.68 -0.40 -18.11
N GLY A 21 -26.16 -1.52 -18.60
CA GLY A 21 -25.04 -2.19 -17.98
C GLY A 21 -23.85 -1.28 -18.19
N CYS A 22 -23.48 -0.53 -17.15
CA CYS A 22 -22.23 0.21 -17.07
C CYS A 22 -21.14 -0.68 -17.67
N ALA A 23 -20.60 -0.26 -18.82
CA ALA A 23 -19.30 -0.75 -19.24
C ALA A 23 -18.37 -0.38 -18.09
N ARG A 24 -18.05 -1.36 -17.25
CA ARG A 24 -16.93 -1.27 -16.34
C ARG A 24 -15.75 -1.16 -17.28
N GLU A 25 -15.35 0.07 -17.55
CA GLU A 25 -14.11 0.38 -18.25
C GLU A 25 -13.05 -0.43 -17.52
N GLU A 26 -12.62 -1.52 -18.15
CA GLU A 26 -11.58 -2.38 -17.62
C GLU A 26 -10.38 -1.45 -17.46
N ALA A 27 -10.08 -1.07 -16.22
CA ALA A 27 -8.97 -0.19 -15.91
C ALA A 27 -7.75 -0.82 -16.57
N THR A 28 -7.28 -0.20 -17.66
CA THR A 28 -6.15 -0.70 -18.41
C THR A 28 -4.98 -0.71 -17.44
N VAL A 29 -4.40 -1.90 -17.22
CA VAL A 29 -3.19 -2.03 -16.42
C VAL A 29 -2.11 -1.28 -17.19
N GLU A 30 -1.90 0.00 -16.87
CA GLU A 30 -0.85 0.79 -17.51
C GLU A 30 0.47 0.08 -17.27
N THR A 31 1.03 -0.42 -18.36
CA THR A 31 2.36 -1.01 -18.35
C THR A 31 3.37 0.11 -18.15
N TRP A 32 4.39 -0.16 -17.33
CA TRP A 32 5.48 0.79 -17.13
C TRP A 32 6.08 1.23 -18.48
N PRO A 33 6.26 2.53 -18.74
CA PRO A 33 6.70 3.00 -20.04
C PRO A 33 8.08 2.46 -20.43
N GLU A 34 8.23 2.12 -21.70
CA GLU A 34 9.51 1.70 -22.26
C GLU A 34 10.55 2.83 -22.12
N GLY A 35 11.77 2.48 -21.70
CA GLY A 35 12.87 3.43 -21.52
C GLY A 35 12.79 4.32 -20.27
N LEU A 36 11.66 4.34 -19.53
CA LEU A 36 11.58 5.07 -18.26
C LEU A 36 12.31 4.29 -17.16
N PRO A 37 13.34 4.84 -16.50
CA PRO A 37 14.11 4.10 -15.51
C PRO A 37 13.27 3.84 -14.25
N ARG A 38 13.46 2.65 -13.68
CA ARG A 38 12.94 2.27 -12.35
C ARG A 38 14.06 2.45 -11.33
N PRO A 39 14.04 3.48 -10.48
CA PRO A 39 15.09 3.67 -9.49
C PRO A 39 15.11 2.50 -8.50
N LYS A 40 16.30 2.08 -8.08
CA LYS A 40 16.51 1.03 -7.08
C LYS A 40 16.30 1.53 -5.65
N ASP A 41 16.58 2.80 -5.39
CA ASP A 41 16.46 3.43 -4.09
C ASP A 41 16.14 4.93 -4.25
N ALA A 42 15.85 5.61 -3.13
CA ALA A 42 15.55 7.04 -3.11
C ALA A 42 16.70 7.89 -3.69
N ALA A 43 17.95 7.53 -3.38
CA ALA A 43 19.11 8.26 -3.88
C ALA A 43 19.25 8.16 -5.40
N GLU A 44 18.91 7.02 -6.00
CA GLU A 44 18.87 6.86 -7.46
C GLU A 44 17.72 7.62 -8.09
N ALA A 45 16.55 7.64 -7.46
CA ALA A 45 15.43 8.46 -7.90
C ALA A 45 15.82 9.95 -7.94
N GLU A 46 16.48 10.45 -6.89
CA GLU A 46 16.97 11.84 -6.83
C GLU A 46 18.02 12.13 -7.91
N ARG A 47 19.00 11.24 -8.13
CA ARG A 47 20.00 11.41 -9.20
C ARG A 47 19.35 11.45 -10.58
N LEU A 48 18.39 10.57 -10.84
CA LEU A 48 17.64 10.51 -12.10
C LEU A 48 16.76 11.76 -12.28
N GLU A 49 16.14 12.28 -11.22
CA GLU A 49 15.40 13.55 -11.23
C GLU A 49 16.32 14.71 -11.62
N GLN A 50 17.52 14.76 -11.06
CA GLN A 50 18.54 15.77 -11.36
C GLN A 50 19.03 15.71 -12.82
N THR A 51 19.05 14.53 -13.45
CA THR A 51 19.39 14.37 -14.88
C THR A 51 18.19 14.58 -15.83
N GLY A 52 17.03 14.98 -15.30
CA GLY A 52 15.86 15.35 -16.10
C GLY A 52 14.79 14.28 -16.21
N THR A 53 14.94 13.13 -15.54
CA THR A 53 13.87 12.11 -15.49
C THR A 53 12.68 12.65 -14.71
N ARG A 54 11.47 12.40 -15.19
CA ARG A 54 10.23 12.74 -14.48
C ARG A 54 9.30 11.54 -14.45
N TRP A 55 8.68 11.33 -13.29
CA TRP A 55 7.63 10.33 -13.11
C TRP A 55 6.32 11.03 -12.73
N THR A 56 5.22 10.39 -13.09
CA THR A 56 3.90 10.77 -12.58
C THR A 56 3.69 10.18 -11.18
N ASN A 57 2.78 10.77 -10.40
CA ASN A 57 2.37 10.19 -9.11
C ASN A 57 1.83 8.76 -9.25
N ARG A 58 1.20 8.45 -10.39
CA ARG A 58 0.73 7.09 -10.70
C ARG A 58 1.90 6.11 -10.88
N GLN A 59 2.96 6.49 -11.59
CA GLN A 59 4.17 5.67 -11.75
C GLN A 59 4.92 5.48 -10.42
N ALA A 60 5.05 6.55 -9.63
CA ALA A 60 5.59 6.46 -8.27
C ALA A 60 4.78 5.48 -7.40
N ARG A 61 3.44 5.52 -7.51
CA ARG A 61 2.57 4.57 -6.83
C ARG A 61 2.71 3.15 -7.36
N GLN A 62 2.80 2.95 -8.67
CA GLN A 62 3.00 1.63 -9.29
C GLN A 62 4.24 0.95 -8.72
N LEU A 63 5.39 1.63 -8.73
CA LEU A 63 6.64 1.07 -8.20
C LEU A 63 6.54 0.79 -6.69
N TYR A 64 5.87 1.66 -5.93
CA TYR A 64 5.59 1.41 -4.51
C TYR A 64 4.76 0.14 -4.30
N LEU A 65 3.70 -0.05 -5.08
CA LEU A 65 2.81 -1.21 -4.97
C LEU A 65 3.54 -2.51 -5.31
N GLU A 66 4.32 -2.52 -6.39
CA GLU A 66 5.15 -3.67 -6.79
C GLU A 66 6.10 -4.08 -5.65
N ARG A 67 6.80 -3.11 -5.05
CA ARG A 67 7.74 -3.36 -3.94
C ARG A 67 7.03 -3.87 -2.69
N VAL A 68 5.90 -3.29 -2.33
CA VAL A 68 5.12 -3.75 -1.17
C VAL A 68 4.57 -5.17 -1.40
N ALA A 69 4.12 -5.49 -2.61
CA ALA A 69 3.67 -6.83 -2.96
C ALA A 69 4.80 -7.88 -2.84
N ALA A 70 6.02 -7.52 -3.19
CA ALA A 70 7.19 -8.41 -3.09
C ALA A 70 7.55 -8.80 -1.64
N ILE A 71 7.17 -7.98 -0.64
CA ILE A 71 7.46 -8.26 0.78
C ILE A 71 6.87 -9.61 1.21
N ALA A 72 5.70 -10.00 0.68
CA ALA A 72 5.08 -11.28 1.04
C ALA A 72 5.98 -12.47 0.71
N GLY A 73 6.63 -12.47 -0.46
CA GLY A 73 7.56 -13.53 -0.85
C GLY A 73 8.79 -13.62 0.05
N GLU A 74 9.34 -12.47 0.47
CA GLU A 74 10.46 -12.41 1.41
C GLU A 74 10.05 -12.91 2.80
N VAL A 75 8.85 -12.56 3.28
CA VAL A 75 8.31 -13.05 4.55
C VAL A 75 8.18 -14.57 4.55
N GLU A 76 7.69 -15.18 3.47
CA GLU A 76 7.60 -16.64 3.38
C GLU A 76 8.98 -17.30 3.39
N ARG A 77 9.98 -16.69 2.73
CA ARG A 77 11.38 -17.16 2.82
C ARG A 77 11.93 -17.08 4.24
N TRP A 78 11.75 -15.95 4.92
CA TRP A 78 12.26 -15.77 6.29
C TRP A 78 11.60 -16.73 7.29
N LYS A 79 10.31 -17.06 7.09
CA LYS A 79 9.63 -18.10 7.87
C LYS A 79 10.25 -19.49 7.64
N ALA A 80 10.55 -19.85 6.39
CA ALA A 80 11.21 -21.11 6.05
C ALA A 80 12.63 -21.19 6.64
N GLU A 81 13.33 -20.05 6.68
CA GLU A 81 14.65 -19.88 7.31
C GLU A 81 14.56 -19.79 8.86
N GLN A 82 13.35 -19.84 9.44
CA GLN A 82 13.08 -19.73 10.88
C GLN A 82 13.67 -18.48 11.54
N ILE A 83 13.68 -17.35 10.82
CA ILE A 83 14.16 -16.07 11.33
C ILE A 83 13.26 -15.62 12.49
N PRO A 84 13.81 -15.07 13.60
CA PRO A 84 13.01 -14.57 14.72
C PRO A 84 12.01 -13.47 14.32
N ALA A 85 10.86 -13.40 14.99
CA ALA A 85 9.79 -12.46 14.65
C ALA A 85 10.23 -10.98 14.67
N GLU A 86 11.08 -10.59 15.63
CA GLU A 86 11.63 -9.24 15.69
C GLU A 86 12.48 -8.91 14.45
N GLU A 87 13.34 -9.83 14.03
CA GLU A 87 14.19 -9.63 12.86
C GLU A 87 13.36 -9.58 11.57
N GLN A 88 12.34 -10.46 11.44
CA GLN A 88 11.37 -10.37 10.34
C GLN A 88 10.69 -9.00 10.31
N ALA A 89 10.27 -8.48 11.46
CA ALA A 89 9.61 -7.18 11.56
C ALA A 89 10.52 -6.03 11.15
N ARG A 90 11.80 -6.04 11.57
CA ARG A 90 12.78 -5.02 11.18
C ARG A 90 13.04 -5.04 9.68
N ARG A 91 13.21 -6.22 9.09
CA ARG A 91 13.40 -6.36 7.63
C ARG A 91 12.16 -5.92 6.85
N ALA A 92 10.96 -6.35 7.25
CA ALA A 92 9.71 -5.96 6.60
C ALA A 92 9.45 -4.44 6.70
N TYR A 93 9.70 -3.86 7.87
CA TYR A 93 9.65 -2.42 8.09
C TYR A 93 10.58 -1.69 7.13
N GLN A 94 11.84 -2.13 7.04
CA GLN A 94 12.85 -1.49 6.20
C GLN A 94 12.46 -1.52 4.73
N LEU A 95 12.05 -2.68 4.20
CA LEU A 95 11.59 -2.82 2.81
C LEU A 95 10.45 -1.85 2.48
N ARG A 96 9.46 -1.73 3.37
CA ARG A 96 8.33 -0.81 3.17
C ARG A 96 8.75 0.66 3.31
N HIS A 97 9.63 0.96 4.26
CA HIS A 97 10.17 2.30 4.44
C HIS A 97 10.91 2.74 3.17
N ASP A 98 11.81 1.90 2.66
CA ASP A 98 12.58 2.16 1.45
C ASP A 98 11.68 2.31 0.21
N ALA A 99 10.63 1.48 0.10
CA ALA A 99 9.61 1.63 -0.93
C ALA A 99 8.92 3.00 -0.87
N ARG A 100 8.54 3.46 0.33
CA ARG A 100 7.95 4.80 0.53
C ARG A 100 8.93 5.90 0.14
N MET A 101 10.17 5.83 0.62
CA MET A 101 11.17 6.87 0.38
C MET A 101 11.51 6.96 -1.10
N THR A 102 11.65 5.82 -1.77
CA THR A 102 11.87 5.79 -3.23
C THR A 102 10.69 6.41 -3.98
N ALA A 103 9.46 6.06 -3.63
CA ALA A 103 8.28 6.64 -4.28
C ALA A 103 8.16 8.15 -4.05
N ARG A 104 8.52 8.64 -2.86
CA ARG A 104 8.57 10.08 -2.56
C ARG A 104 9.64 10.79 -3.38
N ALA A 105 10.83 10.21 -3.50
CA ALA A 105 11.90 10.77 -4.32
C ALA A 105 11.50 10.86 -5.80
N MET A 106 10.62 9.98 -6.29
CA MET A 106 10.07 10.04 -7.65
C MET A 106 9.00 11.14 -7.86
N MET A 107 8.42 11.70 -6.80
CA MET A 107 7.39 12.75 -6.94
C MET A 107 8.02 14.05 -7.43
N SER A 108 7.57 14.51 -8.59
CA SER A 108 8.13 15.69 -9.27
C SER A 108 7.76 17.03 -8.62
N ASP A 109 6.68 17.08 -7.82
CA ASP A 109 6.25 18.30 -7.13
C ASP A 109 6.86 18.38 -5.71
N PRO A 110 7.80 19.30 -5.45
CA PRO A 110 8.40 19.45 -4.13
C PRO A 110 7.42 19.94 -3.06
N ALA A 111 6.36 20.68 -3.43
CA ALA A 111 5.34 21.14 -2.48
C ALA A 111 4.47 19.97 -2.00
N GLU A 112 4.09 19.06 -2.90
CA GLU A 112 3.39 17.81 -2.51
C GLU A 112 4.25 16.94 -1.60
N ARG A 113 5.55 16.79 -1.91
CA ARG A 113 6.49 16.05 -1.04
C ARG A 113 6.58 16.66 0.36
N ALA A 114 6.74 17.99 0.43
CA ALA A 114 6.83 18.71 1.70
C ALA A 114 5.54 18.60 2.52
N ALA A 115 4.36 18.69 1.89
CA ALA A 115 3.07 18.52 2.56
C ALA A 115 2.92 17.10 3.17
N LEU A 116 3.38 16.06 2.46
CA LEU A 116 3.39 14.70 2.98
C LEU A 116 4.34 14.53 4.17
N GLN A 117 5.52 15.14 4.11
CA GLN A 117 6.49 15.13 5.20
C GLN A 117 5.95 15.84 6.44
N GLU A 118 5.31 16.99 6.27
CA GLU A 118 4.72 17.73 7.40
C GLU A 118 3.57 16.95 8.04
N ARG A 119 2.68 16.38 7.23
CA ARG A 119 1.61 15.48 7.71
C ARG A 119 2.18 14.32 8.54
N ASP A 120 3.25 13.69 8.05
CA ASP A 120 3.86 12.56 8.72
C ASP A 120 4.58 12.97 10.01
N ARG A 121 5.25 14.13 10.01
CA ARG A 121 5.82 14.73 11.23
C ARG A 121 4.73 14.97 12.28
N ALA A 122 3.61 15.57 11.89
CA ALA A 122 2.51 15.85 12.80
C ALA A 122 1.87 14.55 13.37
N LYS A 123 1.78 13.50 12.56
CA LYS A 123 1.11 12.24 12.95
C LYS A 123 2.01 11.25 13.69
N TYR A 124 3.27 11.15 13.27
CA TYR A 124 4.21 10.11 13.71
C TYR A 124 5.43 10.66 14.45
N GLY A 125 5.61 11.99 14.48
CA GLY A 125 6.83 12.62 14.98
C GLY A 125 8.02 12.51 14.01
N ASN A 126 7.82 11.99 12.80
CA ASN A 126 8.88 11.75 11.82
C ASN A 126 8.40 12.08 10.39
N PRO A 127 9.14 12.88 9.60
CA PRO A 127 8.73 13.26 8.24
C PRO A 127 8.65 12.09 7.25
N ASP A 128 9.31 10.97 7.54
CA ASP A 128 9.47 9.81 6.67
C ASP A 128 8.45 8.68 6.94
N GLY A 129 7.42 9.03 7.71
CA GLY A 129 6.35 8.13 8.13
C GLY A 129 6.60 7.54 9.52
N PRO A 130 5.85 6.50 9.91
CA PRO A 130 6.02 5.89 11.22
C PRO A 130 7.39 5.22 11.33
N THR A 131 8.06 5.39 12.46
CA THR A 131 9.28 4.64 12.80
C THR A 131 8.94 3.21 13.23
N PHE A 132 9.95 2.33 13.29
CA PHE A 132 9.78 0.99 13.82
C PHE A 132 9.23 1.02 15.26
N ASP A 133 9.83 1.84 16.13
CA ASP A 133 9.42 1.96 17.52
C ASP A 133 8.00 2.49 17.64
N TRP A 134 7.62 3.48 16.83
CA TRP A 134 6.23 3.97 16.80
C TRP A 134 5.23 2.86 16.45
N LEU A 135 5.57 1.99 15.48
CA LEU A 135 4.72 0.86 15.12
C LEU A 135 4.64 -0.18 16.24
N LEU A 136 5.77 -0.48 16.87
CA LEU A 136 5.85 -1.44 17.97
C LEU A 136 5.05 -0.95 19.18
N ASP A 137 5.21 0.32 19.57
CA ASP A 137 4.49 0.93 20.68
C ASP A 137 2.99 1.02 20.39
N ARG A 138 2.60 1.36 19.16
CA ARG A 138 1.20 1.32 18.74
C ARG A 138 0.60 -0.08 18.81
N ASN A 139 1.37 -1.12 18.50
CA ASN A 139 0.91 -2.50 18.60
C ASN A 139 0.79 -2.94 20.07
N LYS A 140 1.75 -2.58 20.92
CA LYS A 140 1.68 -2.80 22.37
C LYS A 140 0.49 -2.09 23.01
N ALA A 141 0.21 -0.86 22.60
CA ALA A 141 -0.97 -0.10 23.05
C ALA A 141 -2.31 -0.75 22.66
N LYS A 142 -2.32 -1.68 21.68
CA LYS A 142 -3.49 -2.50 21.34
C LYS A 142 -3.56 -3.81 22.12
N GLY A 143 -2.66 -4.04 23.09
CA GLY A 143 -2.58 -5.27 23.87
C GLY A 143 -1.82 -6.41 23.19
N LEU A 144 -1.06 -6.14 22.13
CA LEU A 144 -0.17 -7.15 21.54
C LEU A 144 1.14 -7.20 22.32
N GLU A 145 1.61 -8.40 22.64
CA GLU A 145 2.84 -8.63 23.40
C GLU A 145 3.77 -9.63 22.68
N GLY A 146 5.04 -9.62 23.07
CA GLY A 146 6.05 -10.54 22.54
C GLY A 146 6.10 -10.57 21.02
N GLU A 147 6.12 -11.78 20.45
CA GLU A 147 6.17 -12.02 19.00
C GLU A 147 4.97 -11.42 18.25
N ALA A 148 3.77 -11.43 18.86
CA ALA A 148 2.56 -10.94 18.19
C ALA A 148 2.66 -9.45 17.83
N ALA A 149 3.33 -8.64 18.66
CA ALA A 149 3.54 -7.23 18.38
C ALA A 149 4.45 -7.00 17.16
N PHE A 150 5.46 -7.87 16.97
CA PHE A 150 6.36 -7.85 15.82
C PHE A 150 5.70 -8.39 14.55
N LEU A 151 4.99 -9.52 14.65
CA LEU A 151 4.27 -10.10 13.50
C LEU A 151 3.18 -9.16 12.95
N ALA A 152 2.56 -8.33 13.81
CA ALA A 152 1.65 -7.29 13.36
C ALA A 152 2.35 -6.21 12.51
N ILE A 153 3.64 -5.92 12.74
CA ILE A 153 4.43 -5.05 11.85
C ILE A 153 4.62 -5.74 10.50
N VAL A 154 5.05 -7.00 10.50
CA VAL A 154 5.23 -7.82 9.27
C VAL A 154 3.96 -7.85 8.43
N GLU A 155 2.81 -8.09 9.05
CA GLU A 155 1.52 -8.10 8.38
C GLU A 155 1.17 -6.73 7.80
N SER A 156 1.30 -5.67 8.62
CA SER A 156 1.00 -4.31 8.18
C SER A 156 1.92 -3.85 7.04
N ALA A 157 3.15 -4.38 6.99
CA ALA A 157 4.14 -4.01 6.00
C ALA A 157 3.73 -4.41 4.57
N GLN A 158 2.84 -5.38 4.43
CA GLN A 158 2.36 -5.92 3.15
C GLN A 158 1.07 -5.22 2.66
N LYS A 159 0.45 -4.36 3.47
CA LYS A 159 -0.87 -3.75 3.16
C LYS A 159 -0.74 -2.36 2.56
N THR A 160 -1.51 -2.03 1.53
CA THR A 160 -1.51 -0.69 0.92
C THR A 160 -2.79 0.06 1.24
N ASP A 161 -2.77 1.38 1.03
CA ASP A 161 -3.96 2.22 1.26
C ASP A 161 -4.89 2.16 0.05
N ALA A 162 -6.09 1.61 0.24
CA ALA A 162 -7.06 1.39 -0.83
C ALA A 162 -7.63 2.69 -1.41
N GLY A 163 -7.76 3.75 -0.60
CA GLY A 163 -8.24 5.04 -1.07
C GLY A 163 -7.23 5.72 -2.00
N VAL A 164 -5.95 5.70 -1.63
CA VAL A 164 -4.86 6.19 -2.49
C VAL A 164 -4.76 5.37 -3.77
N ASN A 165 -4.90 4.04 -3.68
CA ASN A 165 -4.92 3.16 -4.86
C ASN A 165 -6.03 3.58 -5.83
N GLN A 166 -7.26 3.68 -5.34
CA GLN A 166 -8.41 4.06 -6.14
C GLN A 166 -8.23 5.45 -6.78
N SER A 167 -7.71 6.43 -6.02
CA SER A 167 -7.49 7.79 -6.52
C SER A 167 -6.47 7.88 -7.66
N LEU A 168 -5.60 6.88 -7.79
CA LEU A 168 -4.55 6.79 -8.81
C LEU A 168 -4.84 5.69 -9.84
N GLY A 169 -6.02 5.05 -9.79
CA GLY A 169 -6.45 4.01 -10.73
C GLY A 169 -5.76 2.65 -10.53
N PHE A 170 -5.67 2.19 -9.27
CA PHE A 170 -5.25 0.85 -8.86
C PHE A 170 -6.33 0.15 -8.02
#